data_AF-A0A935RHK0-F1
#
_entry.id   AF-A0A935RHK0-F1
#
_cell.length_a   1.000
_cell.length_b   1.000
_cell.length_c   1.000
_cell.angle_alpha   90.00
_cell.angle_beta   90.00
_cell.angle_gamma   90.00
#
_symmetry.space_group_name_H-M   'P 1'
#
loop_
_entity.id
_entity.type
_entity.pdbx_description
1 polymer ?
#
loop_
_entity_poly.entity_id
_entity_poly.type
_entity_poly.pdbx_seq_one_letter_code
_entity_poly.pdbx_strand_id
1 'polypeptide(L)'
;MFNTRCAACHGQFGRGDGPGAAGLNPKPRNYADAAWQSTVTDEEIEKAIVYGGAAVGKSPQMVANPDLQAKPGVVAALREKVRSFGK
;
A
#
# COMPACT_ATOMS: atom_id res chain seq x y z
N MET A 1 5.76 10.23 5.43
CA MET A 1 5.74 9.61 4.08
C MET A 1 4.44 8.87 3.79
N PHE A 2 4.01 7.90 4.61
CA PHE A 2 2.74 7.20 4.36
C PHE A 2 1.54 8.16 4.33
N ASN A 3 1.41 9.05 5.32
CA ASN A 3 0.29 9.99 5.40
C ASN A 3 0.20 10.96 4.21
N THR A 4 1.33 11.30 3.61
CA THR A 4 1.39 12.29 2.52
C THR A 4 1.19 11.68 1.14
N ARG A 5 1.36 10.36 0.98
CA ARG A 5 1.31 9.68 -0.33
C ARG A 5 0.27 8.57 -0.41
N CYS A 6 0.05 7.86 0.68
CA CYS A 6 -0.73 6.61 0.69
C CYS A 6 -2.09 6.81 1.38
N ALA A 7 -2.14 7.60 2.46
CA ALA A 7 -3.34 7.72 3.29
C ALA A 7 -4.54 8.38 2.59
N ALA A 8 -4.33 9.14 1.52
CA ALA A 8 -5.41 9.69 0.71
C ALA A 8 -6.34 8.59 0.17
N CYS A 9 -5.79 7.42 -0.17
CA CYS A 9 -6.57 6.25 -0.63
C CYS A 9 -6.64 5.16 0.44
N HIS A 10 -5.52 4.84 1.10
CA HIS A 10 -5.46 3.75 2.08
C HIS A 10 -5.97 4.13 3.47
N GLY A 11 -6.26 5.41 3.73
CA GLY A 11 -6.67 5.92 5.04
C GLY A 11 -5.51 6.09 6.01
N GLN A 12 -5.68 6.95 7.02
CA GLN A 12 -4.63 7.20 8.03
C GLN A 12 -4.28 5.96 8.87
N PHE A 13 -5.25 5.05 8.98
CA PHE A 13 -5.13 3.78 9.71
C PHE A 13 -4.98 2.57 8.78
N GLY A 14 -4.73 2.79 7.48
CA GLY A 14 -4.50 1.70 6.53
C GLY A 14 -5.73 0.85 6.23
N ARG A 15 -6.96 1.32 6.49
CA ARG A 15 -8.18 0.52 6.34
C ARG A 15 -8.78 0.53 4.93
N GLY A 16 -8.13 1.20 3.99
CA GLY A 16 -8.66 1.35 2.63
C GLY A 16 -9.87 2.28 2.54
N ASP A 17 -9.98 3.19 3.51
CA ASP A 17 -11.11 4.10 3.73
C ASP A 17 -10.69 5.57 3.60
N GLY A 18 -9.57 5.85 2.94
CA GLY A 18 -9.15 7.22 2.65
C GLY A 18 -10.19 7.94 1.77
N PRO A 19 -10.22 9.29 1.78
CA PRO A 19 -11.20 10.05 0.99
C PRO A 19 -11.18 9.70 -0.51
N GLY A 20 -10.01 9.34 -1.06
CA GLY A 20 -9.86 8.89 -2.45
C GLY A 20 -10.38 7.46 -2.71
N ALA A 21 -10.68 6.67 -1.68
CA ALA A 21 -11.20 5.31 -1.85
C ALA A 21 -12.70 5.26 -2.19
N ALA A 22 -13.45 6.35 -2.00
CA ALA A 22 -14.90 6.38 -2.20
C ALA A 22 -15.33 5.99 -3.63
N GLY A 23 -14.52 6.31 -4.64
CA GLY A 23 -14.78 6.01 -6.05
C GLY A 23 -14.05 4.78 -6.60
N LEU A 24 -13.33 4.01 -5.76
CA LEU A 24 -12.51 2.88 -6.21
C LEU A 24 -13.24 1.54 -6.02
N ASN A 25 -13.27 0.74 -7.07
CA ASN A 25 -13.78 -0.64 -7.04
C ASN A 25 -12.79 -1.57 -7.76
N PRO A 26 -12.12 -2.51 -7.04
CA PRO A 26 -12.24 -2.75 -5.61
C PRO A 26 -11.65 -1.61 -4.77
N LYS A 27 -12.14 -1.46 -3.53
CA LYS A 27 -11.53 -0.54 -2.56
C LYS A 27 -10.07 -0.95 -2.28
N PRO A 28 -9.21 0.00 -1.87
CA PRO A 28 -7.86 -0.32 -1.44
C PRO A 28 -7.87 -1.34 -0.29
N ARG A 29 -6.80 -2.13 -0.21
CA ARG A 29 -6.66 -3.19 0.80
C ARG A 29 -6.72 -2.62 2.22
N ASN A 30 -7.47 -3.27 3.09
CA ASN A 30 -7.38 -3.07 4.53
C ASN A 30 -6.13 -3.77 5.08
N TYR A 31 -5.15 -2.98 5.50
CA TYR A 31 -3.89 -3.46 6.08
C TYR A 31 -4.03 -3.94 7.53
N ALA A 32 -5.14 -3.64 8.20
CA ALA A 32 -5.44 -4.19 9.53
C ALA A 32 -6.03 -5.61 9.48
N ASP A 33 -6.27 -6.16 8.29
CA ASP A 33 -6.69 -7.54 8.11
C ASP A 33 -5.51 -8.50 8.34
N ALA A 34 -5.54 -9.21 9.48
CA ALA A 34 -4.52 -10.18 9.87
C ALA A 34 -4.38 -11.35 8.89
N ALA A 35 -5.49 -11.80 8.25
CA ALA A 35 -5.44 -12.88 7.28
C ALA A 35 -4.76 -12.42 5.98
N TRP A 36 -4.95 -11.16 5.58
CA TRP A 36 -4.19 -10.60 4.47
C TRP A 36 -2.71 -10.44 4.83
N GLN A 37 -2.40 -9.93 6.03
CA GLN A 37 -1.01 -9.75 6.46
C GLN A 37 -0.22 -11.05 6.44
N SER A 38 -0.83 -12.18 6.82
CA SER A 38 -0.17 -13.49 6.81
C SER A 38 0.01 -14.11 5.43
N THR A 39 -0.68 -13.61 4.40
CA THR A 39 -0.65 -14.17 3.03
C THR A 39 0.21 -13.36 2.06
N VAL A 40 0.45 -12.08 2.34
CA VAL A 40 1.29 -11.21 1.50
C VAL A 40 2.74 -11.23 1.96
N THR A 41 3.69 -11.25 1.02
CA THR A 41 5.13 -11.15 1.34
C THR A 41 5.59 -9.70 1.39
N ASP A 42 6.75 -9.48 2.02
CA ASP A 42 7.38 -8.17 2.08
C ASP A 42 7.77 -7.67 0.68
N GLU A 43 8.29 -8.55 -0.17
CA GLU A 43 8.65 -8.25 -1.55
C GLU A 43 7.43 -7.84 -2.39
N GLU A 44 6.27 -8.48 -2.17
CA GLU A 44 5.03 -8.10 -2.87
C GLU A 44 4.58 -6.70 -2.44
N ILE A 45 4.66 -6.36 -1.15
CA ILE A 45 4.34 -5.01 -0.66
C ILE A 45 5.28 -3.98 -1.27
N GLU A 46 6.59 -4.23 -1.26
CA GLU A 46 7.59 -3.31 -1.82
C GLU A 46 7.40 -3.14 -3.33
N LYS A 47 7.14 -4.24 -4.06
CA LYS A 47 6.85 -4.20 -5.49
C LYS A 47 5.60 -3.38 -5.79
N ALA A 48 4.53 -3.53 -5.00
CA ALA A 48 3.32 -2.74 -5.15
C ALA A 48 3.56 -1.24 -4.89
N ILE A 49 4.40 -0.89 -3.90
CA ILE A 49 4.75 0.51 -3.60
C ILE A 49 5.48 1.14 -4.78
N VAL A 50 6.48 0.46 -5.32
CA VAL A 50 7.34 1.01 -6.39
C VAL A 50 6.63 1.00 -7.74
N TYR A 51 5.97 -0.10 -8.09
CA TYR A 51 5.46 -0.35 -9.45
C TYR A 51 3.93 -0.30 -9.56
N GLY A 52 3.22 -0.04 -8.46
CA GLY A 52 1.77 0.06 -8.44
C GLY A 52 1.05 -1.29 -8.40
N GLY A 53 -0.28 -1.23 -8.31
CA GLY A 53 -1.13 -2.41 -8.13
C GLY A 53 -1.10 -3.38 -9.30
N ALA A 54 -1.02 -2.89 -10.54
CA ALA A 54 -0.98 -3.74 -11.73
C ALA A 54 0.22 -4.70 -11.74
N ALA A 55 1.38 -4.27 -11.19
CA ALA A 55 2.60 -5.08 -11.14
C ALA A 55 2.51 -6.30 -10.21
N VAL A 56 1.49 -6.34 -9.35
CA VAL A 56 1.17 -7.41 -8.40
C VAL A 56 -0.25 -7.97 -8.62
N GLY A 57 -0.79 -7.81 -9.84
CA GLY A 57 -2.10 -8.35 -10.21
C GLY A 57 -3.29 -7.73 -9.44
N LYS A 58 -3.14 -6.50 -8.95
CA LYS A 58 -4.20 -5.71 -8.28
C LYS A 58 -4.64 -4.55 -9.19
N SER A 59 -5.54 -3.71 -8.67
CA SER A 59 -6.13 -2.60 -9.44
C SER A 59 -5.04 -1.68 -10.04
N PRO A 60 -5.14 -1.33 -11.34
CA PRO A 60 -4.23 -0.37 -11.98
C PRO A 60 -4.42 1.06 -11.45
N GLN A 61 -5.50 1.33 -10.70
CA GLN A 61 -5.74 2.62 -10.06
C GLN A 61 -4.77 2.90 -8.90
N MET A 62 -4.13 1.85 -8.35
CA MET A 62 -3.00 2.04 -7.43
C MET A 62 -1.76 2.34 -8.28
N VAL A 63 -1.46 3.62 -8.45
CA VAL A 63 -0.34 4.09 -9.28
C VAL A 63 1.03 3.75 -8.69
N ALA A 64 2.02 3.64 -9.57
CA ALA A 64 3.42 3.43 -9.22
C ALA A 64 4.06 4.66 -8.55
N ASN A 65 5.12 4.43 -7.76
CA ASN A 65 5.99 5.48 -7.22
C ASN A 65 7.41 5.27 -7.75
N PRO A 66 7.68 5.57 -9.05
CA PRO A 66 8.97 5.29 -9.68
C PRO A 66 10.13 6.04 -9.01
N ASP A 67 9.87 7.19 -8.37
CA ASP A 67 10.87 7.94 -7.61
C ASP A 67 11.42 7.19 -6.40
N LEU A 68 10.73 6.15 -5.94
CA LEU A 68 11.15 5.32 -4.81
C LEU A 68 12.03 4.13 -5.21
N GLN A 69 12.16 3.81 -6.50
CA GLN A 69 13.01 2.71 -6.97
C GLN A 69 14.48 2.90 -6.57
N ALA A 70 14.97 4.14 -6.59
CA ALA A 70 16.33 4.49 -6.16
C ALA A 70 16.46 4.72 -4.64
N LYS A 71 15.39 4.47 -3.85
CA LYS A 71 15.33 4.78 -2.41
C LYS A 71 14.89 3.56 -1.58
N PRO A 72 15.67 2.46 -1.58
CA PRO A 72 15.28 1.21 -0.92
C PRO A 72 14.97 1.38 0.58
N GLY A 73 15.70 2.25 1.29
CA GLY A 73 15.41 2.51 2.71
C GLY A 73 14.05 3.18 2.96
N VAL A 74 13.56 4.00 2.03
CA VAL A 74 12.22 4.60 2.12
C VAL A 74 11.15 3.56 1.84
N VAL A 75 11.39 2.69 0.86
CA VAL A 75 10.48 1.59 0.52
C VAL A 75 10.34 0.62 1.71
N ALA A 76 11.46 0.23 2.33
CA ALA A 76 11.46 -0.60 3.53
C ALA A 76 10.70 0.06 4.69
N ALA A 77 10.90 1.37 4.93
CA ALA A 77 10.17 2.08 5.98
C ALA A 77 8.65 2.16 5.70
N LEU A 78 8.23 2.28 4.44
CA LEU A 78 6.83 2.25 4.04
C LEU A 78 6.24 0.84 4.20
N ARG A 79 6.98 -0.20 3.84
CA ARG A 79 6.61 -1.61 4.09
C ARG A 79 6.40 -1.86 5.58
N GLU A 80 7.35 -1.47 6.43
CA GLU A 80 7.21 -1.58 7.88
C GLU A 80 5.97 -0.85 8.40
N LYS A 81 5.67 0.34 7.83
CA LYS A 81 4.44 1.04 8.18
C LYS A 81 3.19 0.25 7.78
N VAL A 82 3.17 -0.38 6.60
CA VAL A 82 2.07 -1.26 6.17
C VAL A 82 1.92 -2.46 7.12
N ARG A 83 3.02 -3.11 7.51
CA ARG A 83 3.02 -4.20 8.50
C ARG A 83 2.52 -3.77 9.87
N SER A 84 2.82 -2.54 10.29
CA SER A 84 2.40 -2.02 11.59
C SER A 84 0.89 -1.93 11.78
N PHE A 85 0.09 -1.89 10.70
CA PHE A 85 -1.37 -1.84 10.80
C PHE A 85 -2.00 -3.18 11.16
N GLY A 86 -1.29 -4.29 10.91
CA GLY A 86 -1.75 -5.65 11.23
C GLY A 86 -1.37 -6.12 12.64
N LYS A 87 -0.78 -5.24 13.45
CA LYS A 87 -0.36 -5.49 14.83
C LYS A 87 -1.35 -4.89 15.82
#